data_AF-A0A1P8K5G0-F1
#
_entry.id   AF-A0A1P8K5G0-F1
#
_cell.length_a   1.000
_cell.length_b   1.000
_cell.length_c   1.000
_cell.angle_alpha   90.00
_cell.angle_beta   90.00
_cell.angle_gamma   90.00
#
_symmetry.space_group_name_H-M   'P 1'
#
loop_
_entity.id
_entity.type
_entity.pdbx_description
1 polymer ?
#
loop_
_entity_poly.entity_id
_entity_poly.type
_entity_poly.pdbx_seq_one_letter_code
_entity_poly.pdbx_strand_id
1 'polypeptide(L)'
;MSITLHIGQEQTTVTSDASTLVLDLGSTRTAHAFFRHTPPTLGELENAIMAVEDEVTRARSLVAGDPTLETTGMAIREIALLAGVRDQPVMELSIEAVERMFDLLAALVQGRPASSAGLPNTREFAATLLILREFMHHLQFAAIRIADTDA
;
A
#
# COMPACT_ATOMS: atom_id res chain seq x y z
N MET A 1 20.26 -4.87 6.12
CA MET A 1 19.28 -4.09 6.89
C MET A 1 17.94 -4.33 6.23
N SER A 2 16.93 -4.66 7.00
CA SER A 2 15.55 -4.81 6.52
C SER A 2 14.65 -3.77 7.18
N ILE A 3 13.59 -3.41 6.47
CA ILE A 3 12.49 -2.62 6.96
C ILE A 3 11.23 -3.49 6.88
N THR A 4 10.57 -3.69 8.01
CA THR A 4 9.26 -4.35 8.03
C THR A 4 8.15 -3.30 7.97
N LEU A 5 7.27 -3.44 6.99
CA LEU A 5 6.07 -2.63 6.83
C LEU A 5 4.83 -3.43 7.24
N HIS A 6 4.01 -2.86 8.12
CA HIS A 6 2.71 -3.39 8.47
C HIS A 6 1.64 -2.31 8.34
N ILE A 7 0.75 -2.45 7.35
CA ILE A 7 -0.42 -1.56 7.16
C ILE A 7 -1.60 -2.16 7.93
N GLY A 8 -1.88 -1.61 9.10
CA GLY A 8 -3.03 -1.98 9.92
C GLY A 8 -4.29 -1.21 9.53
N GLN A 9 -5.39 -1.46 10.26
CA GLN A 9 -6.67 -0.76 10.05
C GLN A 9 -6.60 0.72 10.45
N GLU A 10 -5.93 1.01 11.56
CA GLU A 10 -5.87 2.35 12.14
C GLU A 10 -4.51 3.03 11.99
N GLN A 11 -3.43 2.26 11.86
CA GLN A 11 -2.07 2.76 11.85
C GLN A 11 -1.16 1.87 11.00
N THR A 12 -0.06 2.46 10.54
CA THR A 12 0.95 1.79 9.73
C THR A 12 2.25 1.81 10.51
N THR A 13 2.83 0.64 10.71
CA THR A 13 4.05 0.48 11.48
C THR A 13 5.21 0.19 10.53
N VAL A 14 6.29 0.95 10.69
CA VAL A 14 7.53 0.81 9.95
C VAL A 14 8.62 0.49 10.95
N THR A 15 9.19 -0.69 10.86
CA THR A 15 10.20 -1.17 11.83
C THR A 15 11.52 -1.40 11.11
N SER A 16 12.59 -0.86 11.68
CA SER A 16 13.97 -1.18 11.35
C SER A 16 14.62 -1.98 12.49
N ASP A 17 15.85 -2.43 12.30
CA ASP A 17 16.64 -3.08 13.35
C ASP A 17 16.81 -2.21 14.63
N ALA A 18 16.76 -0.89 14.50
CA ALA A 18 17.08 0.04 15.58
C ALA A 18 15.86 0.74 16.20
N SER A 19 14.78 0.90 15.45
CA SER A 19 13.62 1.68 15.88
C SER A 19 12.36 1.36 15.08
N THR A 20 11.22 1.68 15.69
CA THR A 20 9.90 1.58 15.08
C THR A 20 9.27 2.97 15.00
N LEU A 21 8.73 3.31 13.82
CA LEU A 21 7.91 4.48 13.58
C LEU A 21 6.45 4.04 13.36
N VAL A 22 5.53 4.76 13.99
CA VAL A 22 4.10 4.63 13.75
C VAL A 22 3.64 5.84 12.94
N LEU A 23 3.01 5.54 11.82
CA LEU A 23 2.36 6.51 10.94
C LEU A 23 0.86 6.50 11.22
N ASP A 24 0.26 7.69 11.24
CA ASP A 24 -1.18 7.88 11.45
C ASP A 24 -2.00 7.55 10.17
N LEU A 25 -1.65 6.42 9.53
CA LEU A 25 -2.24 5.89 8.30
C LEU A 25 -2.73 4.47 8.56
N GLY A 26 -3.97 4.16 8.25
CA GLY A 26 -4.46 2.78 8.28
C GLY A 26 -5.51 2.59 7.22
N SER A 27 -5.76 1.34 6.81
CA SER A 27 -6.73 1.07 5.74
C SER A 27 -8.12 1.63 6.05
N THR A 28 -8.65 1.37 7.24
CA THR A 28 -9.93 1.90 7.73
C THR A 28 -9.85 3.40 8.00
N ARG A 29 -8.80 3.88 8.68
CA ARG A 29 -8.61 5.30 8.99
C ARG A 29 -8.62 6.16 7.73
N THR A 30 -7.78 5.82 6.76
CA THR A 30 -7.63 6.56 5.51
C THR A 30 -8.91 6.46 4.67
N ALA A 31 -9.53 5.27 4.59
CA ALA A 31 -10.81 5.10 3.91
C ALA A 31 -11.90 5.99 4.52
N HIS A 32 -12.02 6.04 5.85
CA HIS A 32 -13.03 6.83 6.54
C HIS A 32 -12.77 8.35 6.41
N ALA A 33 -11.51 8.75 6.47
CA ALA A 33 -11.12 10.16 6.38
C ALA A 33 -11.35 10.74 4.97
N PHE A 34 -11.05 9.98 3.91
CA PHE A 34 -10.96 10.53 2.56
C PHE A 34 -12.01 9.99 1.58
N PHE A 35 -12.52 8.77 1.76
CA PHE A 35 -13.38 8.12 0.76
C PHE A 35 -14.84 8.07 1.24
N ARG A 36 -15.68 8.97 0.72
CA ARG A 36 -17.14 8.93 0.97
C ARG A 36 -17.86 8.04 -0.03
N HIS A 37 -17.24 7.80 -1.19
CA HIS A 37 -17.79 7.00 -2.28
C HIS A 37 -17.06 5.66 -2.43
N THR A 38 -17.67 4.72 -3.15
CA THR A 38 -17.08 3.42 -3.48
C THR A 38 -17.41 3.05 -4.93
N PRO A 39 -16.48 3.21 -5.88
CA PRO A 39 -15.09 3.68 -5.70
C PRO A 39 -15.01 5.16 -5.26
N PRO A 40 -13.88 5.62 -4.69
CA PRO A 40 -13.70 7.04 -4.39
C PRO A 40 -13.81 7.90 -5.66
N THR A 41 -14.14 9.17 -5.51
CA THR A 41 -14.07 10.15 -6.62
C THR A 41 -12.62 10.57 -6.88
N LEU A 42 -12.36 11.20 -8.03
CA LEU A 42 -11.02 11.68 -8.38
C LEU A 42 -10.48 12.64 -7.32
N GLY A 43 -11.28 13.63 -6.92
CA GLY A 43 -10.87 14.59 -5.89
C GLY A 43 -10.70 13.95 -4.51
N GLU A 44 -11.43 12.89 -4.17
CA GLU A 44 -11.19 12.15 -2.93
C GLU A 44 -9.86 11.39 -2.97
N LEU A 45 -9.52 10.79 -4.11
CA LEU A 45 -8.24 10.11 -4.30
C LEU A 45 -7.07 11.08 -4.26
N GLU A 46 -7.15 12.22 -4.94
CA GLU A 46 -6.11 13.27 -4.93
C GLU A 46 -5.86 13.82 -3.52
N ASN A 47 -6.92 14.11 -2.77
CA ASN A 47 -6.79 14.55 -1.37
C ASN A 47 -6.15 13.48 -0.48
N ALA A 48 -6.49 12.22 -0.69
CA ALA A 48 -5.90 11.11 0.05
C ALA A 48 -4.41 10.94 -0.28
N ILE A 49 -4.02 11.06 -1.56
CA ILE A 49 -2.60 11.00 -1.99
C ILE A 49 -1.79 12.05 -1.23
N MET A 50 -2.22 13.31 -1.24
CA MET A 50 -1.50 14.39 -0.56
C MET A 50 -1.28 14.10 0.93
N ALA A 51 -2.33 13.66 1.64
CA ALA A 51 -2.23 13.39 3.07
C ALA A 51 -1.39 12.15 3.39
N VAL A 52 -1.49 11.11 2.56
CA VAL A 52 -0.68 9.90 2.70
C VAL A 52 0.78 10.21 2.41
N GLU A 53 1.08 10.98 1.36
CA GLU A 53 2.44 11.40 0.99
C GLU A 53 3.15 12.11 2.16
N ASP A 54 2.50 13.13 2.74
CA ASP A 54 3.04 13.89 3.87
C ASP A 54 3.44 12.97 5.03
N GLU A 55 2.62 11.97 5.31
CA GLU A 55 2.82 11.07 6.43
C GLU A 55 3.87 9.98 6.12
N VAL A 56 3.89 9.39 4.91
CA VAL A 56 4.90 8.37 4.53
C VAL A 56 6.31 8.96 4.46
N THR A 57 6.47 10.24 4.10
CA THR A 57 7.81 10.85 4.01
C THR A 57 8.52 10.93 5.37
N ARG A 58 7.78 10.87 6.50
CA ARG A 58 8.36 10.77 7.85
C ARG A 58 9.24 9.52 8.01
N ALA A 59 8.89 8.44 7.33
CA ALA A 59 9.62 7.18 7.37
C ALA A 59 10.98 7.23 6.65
N ARG A 60 11.29 8.30 5.88
CA ARG A 60 12.63 8.50 5.30
C ARG A 60 13.74 8.44 6.35
N SER A 61 13.45 8.87 7.57
CA SER A 61 14.40 8.82 8.70
C SER A 61 14.83 7.39 9.10
N LEU A 62 14.03 6.37 8.75
CA LEU A 62 14.33 4.95 9.01
C LEU A 62 15.04 4.27 7.83
N VAL A 63 14.97 4.85 6.63
CA VAL A 63 15.52 4.25 5.41
C VAL A 63 16.95 4.78 5.24
N ALA A 64 17.92 3.98 5.69
CA ALA A 64 19.34 4.27 5.52
C ALA A 64 20.00 3.22 4.60
N GLY A 65 20.80 3.68 3.64
CA GLY A 65 21.41 2.80 2.64
C GLY A 65 20.38 2.28 1.63
N ASP A 66 20.44 0.98 1.36
CA ASP A 66 19.53 0.28 0.43
C ASP A 66 18.90 -0.94 1.14
N PRO A 67 17.97 -0.71 2.08
CA PRO A 67 17.40 -1.80 2.86
C PRO A 67 16.38 -2.62 2.05
N THR A 68 16.21 -3.88 2.41
CA THR A 68 15.10 -4.70 1.88
C THR A 68 13.79 -4.30 2.55
N LEU A 69 12.70 -4.21 1.79
CA LEU A 69 11.36 -4.00 2.33
C LEU A 69 10.63 -5.33 2.48
N GLU A 70 10.09 -5.59 3.66
CA GLU A 70 9.47 -6.87 4.02
C GLU A 70 8.10 -6.66 4.67
N THR A 71 7.22 -7.65 4.54
CA THR A 71 5.94 -7.69 5.24
C THR A 71 5.45 -9.11 5.46
N THR A 72 4.65 -9.30 6.50
CA THR A 72 3.80 -10.48 6.73
C THR A 72 2.30 -10.10 6.63
N GLY A 73 2.01 -8.89 6.15
CA GLY A 73 0.66 -8.35 6.10
C GLY A 73 -0.20 -8.99 5.01
N MET A 74 -1.28 -9.65 5.43
CA MET A 74 -2.23 -10.31 4.51
C MET A 74 -2.84 -9.37 3.46
N ALA A 75 -3.05 -8.08 3.79
CA ALA A 75 -3.59 -7.12 2.84
C ALA A 75 -2.62 -6.83 1.67
N ILE A 76 -1.30 -6.83 1.93
CA ILE A 76 -0.30 -6.69 0.87
C ILE A 76 -0.17 -7.99 0.06
N ARG A 77 -0.29 -9.15 0.72
CA ARG A 77 -0.37 -10.45 0.05
C ARG A 77 -1.56 -10.50 -0.92
N GLU A 78 -2.73 -10.01 -0.52
CA GLU A 78 -3.91 -9.91 -1.38
C GLU A 78 -3.65 -9.03 -2.62
N ILE A 79 -3.03 -7.86 -2.44
CA ILE A 79 -2.62 -6.99 -3.55
C ILE A 79 -1.68 -7.73 -4.51
N ALA A 80 -0.71 -8.48 -3.98
CA ALA A 80 0.24 -9.23 -4.80
C ALA A 80 -0.44 -10.31 -5.65
N LEU A 81 -1.38 -11.06 -5.07
CA LEU A 81 -2.18 -12.05 -5.80
C LEU A 81 -3.00 -11.40 -6.92
N LEU A 82 -3.66 -10.28 -6.62
CA LEU A 82 -4.44 -9.53 -7.62
C LEU A 82 -3.57 -8.94 -8.73
N ALA A 83 -2.32 -8.58 -8.41
CA ALA A 83 -1.33 -8.14 -9.39
C ALA A 83 -0.75 -9.29 -10.24
N GLY A 84 -1.19 -10.54 -10.01
CA GLY A 84 -0.78 -11.72 -10.76
C GLY A 84 0.49 -12.39 -10.25
N VAL A 85 0.97 -12.03 -9.06
CA VAL A 85 2.09 -12.73 -8.42
C VAL A 85 1.62 -14.13 -8.02
N ARG A 86 2.39 -15.16 -8.37
CA ARG A 86 2.06 -16.55 -8.05
C ARG A 86 2.08 -16.77 -6.55
N ASP A 87 1.04 -17.41 -6.03
CA ASP A 87 0.93 -17.79 -4.62
C ASP A 87 2.05 -18.77 -4.24
N GLN A 88 2.94 -18.33 -3.35
CA GLN A 88 4.11 -19.03 -2.87
C GLN A 88 4.42 -18.59 -1.42
N PRO A 89 5.16 -19.39 -0.63
CA PRO A 89 5.51 -19.03 0.76
C PRO A 89 6.28 -17.72 0.90
N VAL A 90 6.98 -17.34 -0.17
CA VAL A 90 7.64 -16.04 -0.31
C VAL A 90 7.22 -15.46 -1.66
N MET A 91 6.61 -14.29 -1.63
CA MET A 91 6.23 -13.54 -2.81
C MET A 91 7.04 -12.25 -2.89
N GLU A 92 7.21 -11.74 -4.09
CA GLU A 92 7.82 -10.43 -4.33
C GLU A 92 6.85 -9.60 -5.17
N LEU A 93 6.48 -8.43 -4.67
CA LEU A 93 5.61 -7.49 -5.34
C LEU A 93 6.43 -6.25 -5.71
N SER A 94 6.59 -6.01 -7.01
CA SER A 94 7.37 -4.88 -7.51
C SER A 94 6.57 -3.57 -7.47
N ILE A 95 7.27 -2.44 -7.42
CA ILE A 95 6.64 -1.11 -7.51
C ILE A 95 5.86 -0.95 -8.82
N GLU A 96 6.37 -1.45 -9.94
CA GLU A 96 5.66 -1.37 -11.22
C GLU A 96 4.36 -2.16 -11.20
N ALA A 97 4.29 -3.26 -10.45
CA ALA A 97 3.06 -4.02 -10.27
C ALA A 97 2.06 -3.24 -9.40
N VAL A 98 2.52 -2.59 -8.33
CA VAL A 98 1.70 -1.70 -7.50
C VAL A 98 1.17 -0.52 -8.31
N GLU A 99 2.01 0.11 -9.12
CA GLU A 99 1.63 1.24 -9.99
C GLU A 99 0.59 0.82 -11.03
N ARG A 100 0.74 -0.35 -11.67
CA ARG A 100 -0.31 -0.88 -12.58
C ARG A 100 -1.64 -1.10 -11.87
N MET A 101 -1.62 -1.61 -10.64
CA MET A 101 -2.85 -1.76 -9.85
C MET A 101 -3.47 -0.41 -9.50
N PHE A 102 -2.63 0.59 -9.21
CA PHE A 102 -3.08 1.95 -8.96
C PHE A 102 -3.67 2.61 -10.21
N ASP A 103 -3.09 2.38 -11.40
CA ASP A 103 -3.65 2.84 -12.68
C ASP A 103 -5.04 2.23 -12.94
N LEU A 104 -5.23 0.96 -12.60
CA LEU A 104 -6.54 0.31 -12.67
C LEU A 104 -7.56 0.97 -11.72
N LEU A 105 -7.15 1.33 -10.50
CA LEU A 105 -7.98 2.08 -9.56
C LEU A 105 -8.31 3.47 -10.13
N ALA A 106 -7.33 4.20 -10.65
CA ALA A 106 -7.54 5.53 -11.23
C ALA A 106 -8.51 5.49 -12.43
N ALA A 107 -8.42 4.45 -13.26
CA ALA A 107 -9.33 4.25 -14.38
C ALA A 107 -10.77 3.91 -13.93
N LEU A 108 -10.91 3.16 -12.84
CA LEU A 108 -12.20 2.88 -12.19
C LEU A 108 -12.84 4.17 -11.65
N VAL A 109 -12.05 5.00 -10.95
CA VAL A 109 -12.48 6.30 -10.41
C VAL A 109 -12.94 7.27 -11.52
N GLN A 110 -12.37 7.16 -12.72
CA GLN A 110 -12.78 7.94 -13.90
C GLN A 110 -14.04 7.40 -14.61
N GLY A 111 -14.70 6.37 -14.07
CA GLY A 111 -15.97 5.87 -14.58
C GLY A 111 -15.90 4.62 -15.45
N ARG A 112 -14.77 3.90 -15.46
CA ARG A 112 -14.76 2.55 -16.06
C ARG A 112 -15.57 1.57 -15.19
N PRO A 113 -16.32 0.62 -15.77
CA PRO A 113 -17.08 -0.36 -14.98
C PRO A 113 -16.18 -1.21 -14.08
N ALA A 114 -16.52 -1.32 -12.79
CA ALA A 114 -15.77 -2.09 -11.78
C ALA A 114 -15.50 -3.55 -12.17
N SER A 115 -16.44 -4.18 -12.90
CA SER A 115 -16.31 -5.55 -13.41
C SER A 115 -15.18 -5.74 -14.43
N SER A 116 -14.61 -4.67 -14.97
CA SER A 116 -13.51 -4.74 -15.94
C SER A 116 -12.11 -4.63 -15.32
N ALA A 117 -11.99 -4.13 -14.08
CA ALA A 117 -10.69 -3.87 -13.45
C ALA A 117 -10.17 -5.05 -12.62
N GLY A 118 -11.03 -5.98 -12.20
CA GLY A 118 -10.64 -7.11 -11.35
C GLY A 118 -10.22 -6.72 -9.92
N LEU A 119 -10.48 -5.47 -9.52
CA LEU A 119 -10.14 -4.95 -8.20
C LEU A 119 -11.30 -5.12 -7.22
N PRO A 120 -11.03 -5.41 -5.93
CA PRO A 120 -12.01 -5.28 -4.87
C PRO A 120 -12.59 -3.86 -4.84
N ASN A 121 -13.92 -3.76 -4.90
CA ASN A 121 -14.62 -2.48 -4.81
C ASN A 121 -14.90 -2.10 -3.34
N THR A 122 -13.84 -1.96 -2.54
CA THR A 122 -13.91 -1.52 -1.14
C THR A 122 -12.99 -0.32 -0.91
N ARG A 123 -13.36 0.54 0.04
CA ARG A 123 -12.58 1.75 0.34
C ARG A 123 -11.27 1.40 1.03
N GLU A 124 -11.28 0.36 1.85
CA GLU A 124 -10.16 -0.14 2.62
C GLU A 124 -9.09 -0.75 1.69
N PHE A 125 -9.51 -1.42 0.60
CA PHE A 125 -8.59 -1.87 -0.45
C PHE A 125 -7.94 -0.69 -1.15
N ALA A 126 -8.74 0.29 -1.61
CA ALA A 126 -8.21 1.50 -2.25
C ALA A 126 -7.23 2.25 -1.34
N ALA A 127 -7.53 2.34 -0.04
CA ALA A 127 -6.67 2.98 0.95
C ALA A 127 -5.37 2.20 1.18
N THR A 128 -5.43 0.87 1.29
CA THR A 128 -4.24 0.02 1.46
C THR A 128 -3.32 0.11 0.24
N LEU A 129 -3.89 0.03 -0.97
CA LEU A 129 -3.14 0.15 -2.22
C LEU A 129 -2.49 1.53 -2.35
N LEU A 130 -3.21 2.60 -1.99
CA LEU A 130 -2.68 3.96 -1.96
C LEU A 130 -1.50 4.08 -0.97
N ILE A 131 -1.68 3.65 0.28
CA ILE A 131 -0.62 3.72 1.30
C ILE A 131 0.63 2.95 0.83
N LEU A 132 0.46 1.74 0.29
CA LEU A 132 1.57 0.95 -0.22
C LEU A 132 2.29 1.64 -1.39
N ARG A 133 1.52 2.18 -2.35
CA ARG A 133 2.05 2.89 -3.52
C ARG A 133 2.88 4.09 -3.10
N GLU A 134 2.33 4.97 -2.26
CA GLU A 134 3.05 6.16 -1.81
C GLU A 134 4.29 5.80 -1.00
N PHE A 135 4.19 4.81 -0.11
CA PHE A 135 5.32 4.36 0.69
C PHE A 135 6.48 3.87 -0.18
N MET A 136 6.20 2.94 -1.11
CA MET A 136 7.24 2.39 -1.98
C MET A 136 7.80 3.44 -2.95
N HIS A 137 6.93 4.26 -3.55
CA HIS A 137 7.32 5.27 -4.52
C HIS A 137 8.18 6.38 -3.89
N HIS A 138 7.75 6.97 -2.77
CA HIS A 138 8.50 8.07 -2.15
C HIS A 138 9.78 7.60 -1.46
N LEU A 139 9.80 6.41 -0.87
CA LEU A 139 10.98 5.84 -0.22
C LEU A 139 11.87 5.04 -1.17
N GLN A 140 11.51 4.99 -2.46
CA GLN A 140 12.28 4.38 -3.55
C GLN A 140 12.52 2.87 -3.39
N PHE A 141 11.57 2.14 -2.82
CA PHE A 141 11.61 0.69 -2.78
C PHE A 141 11.15 0.10 -4.10
N ALA A 142 12.03 -0.63 -4.79
CA ALA A 142 11.70 -1.29 -6.06
C ALA A 142 10.76 -2.49 -5.87
N ALA A 143 10.78 -3.13 -4.71
CA ALA A 143 9.93 -4.28 -4.40
C ALA A 143 9.69 -4.42 -2.90
N ILE A 144 8.61 -5.12 -2.54
CA ILE A 144 8.33 -5.62 -1.20
C ILE A 144 8.29 -7.14 -1.20
N ARG A 145 9.06 -7.74 -0.28
CA ARG A 145 9.05 -9.18 -0.03
C ARG A 145 7.94 -9.50 0.96
N ILE A 146 7.09 -10.46 0.62
CA ILE A 146 5.97 -10.92 1.44
C ILE A 146 6.32 -12.32 1.91
N ALA A 147 6.43 -12.51 3.22
CA ALA A 147 6.61 -13.83 3.83
C ALA A 147 5.28 -14.29 4.43
N ASP A 148 5.01 -15.59 4.37
CA ASP A 148 3.93 -16.17 5.18
C ASP A 148 4.26 -15.97 6.67
N THR A 149 3.20 -15.83 7.48
CA THR A 149 3.30 -15.66 8.94
C THR A 149 3.85 -16.90 9.64
N ASP A 150 3.94 -18.05 8.95
CA ASP A 150 4.34 -19.35 9.47
C ASP A 150 5.63 -19.90 8.79
N ALA A 151 6.71 -19.12 8.83
CA ALA A 151 8.07 -19.58 8.49
C ALA A 151 8.96 -19.71 9.73
#